data_AF-A0A937SZN1-F1
#
_entry.id   AF-A0A937SZN1-F1
#
_cell.length_a   1.000
_cell.length_b   1.000
_cell.length_c   1.000
_cell.angle_alpha   90.00
_cell.angle_beta   90.00
_cell.angle_gamma   90.00
#
_symmetry.space_group_name_H-M   'P 1'
#
loop_
_entity.id
_entity.type
_entity.pdbx_description
1 polymer ?
#
loop_
_entity_poly.entity_id
_entity_poly.type
_entity_poly.pdbx_seq_one_letter_code
_entity_poly.pdbx_strand_id
1 'polypeptide(L)'
;ETFLITPICPHTLTSRPIVLPDTFQAEVRIKSGEDVYLTLDGQVGVPLKTNDRVRVKKADYKTKFLTLHDRDYFKLLRTKLKWGE
;
A
#
# COMPACT_ATOMS: atom_id res chain seq x y z
N GLU A 1 -4.20 -13.26 -3.46
CA GLU A 1 -4.02 -11.88 -2.96
C GLU A 1 -2.79 -11.31 -3.65
N THR A 2 -2.60 -10.00 -3.67
CA THR A 2 -1.47 -9.36 -4.38
C THR A 2 -0.97 -8.18 -3.59
N PHE A 3 0.30 -7.80 -3.80
CA PHE A 3 0.80 -6.50 -3.38
C PHE A 3 0.77 -5.52 -4.54
N LEU A 4 0.38 -4.28 -4.24
CA LEU A 4 0.48 -3.15 -5.16
C LEU A 4 1.51 -2.17 -4.61
N ILE A 5 2.54 -1.88 -5.39
CA ILE A 5 3.52 -0.85 -5.05
C ILE A 5 3.32 0.32 -6.00
N THR A 6 2.96 1.47 -5.46
CA THR A 6 2.72 2.70 -6.23
C THR A 6 3.66 3.80 -5.73
N PRO A 7 4.66 4.20 -6.53
CA PRO A 7 5.48 5.37 -6.21
C PRO A 7 4.63 6.64 -6.19
N ILE A 8 4.85 7.50 -5.20
CA ILE A 8 4.19 8.81 -5.10
C ILE A 8 5.12 9.87 -5.66
N CYS A 9 4.66 10.63 -6.66
CA CYS A 9 5.41 11.70 -7.34
C CYS A 9 6.88 11.36 -7.66
N PRO A 10 7.15 10.20 -8.31
CA PRO A 10 8.53 9.82 -8.62
C PRO A 10 9.15 10.78 -9.63
N HIS A 11 10.42 11.15 -9.43
CA HIS A 11 11.18 12.00 -10.36
C HIS A 11 11.57 11.28 -11.67
N THR A 12 11.36 9.97 -11.74
CA THR A 12 11.65 9.13 -12.91
C THR A 12 10.41 8.92 -13.77
N LEU A 13 10.52 9.22 -15.06
CA LEU A 13 9.41 9.10 -16.03
C LEU A 13 8.89 7.67 -16.24
N THR A 14 9.68 6.66 -15.85
CA THR A 14 9.38 5.23 -16.03
C THR A 14 8.83 4.56 -14.79
N SER A 15 8.70 5.26 -13.66
CA SER A 15 8.07 4.70 -12.47
C SER A 15 6.58 4.49 -12.72
N ARG A 16 6.12 3.25 -12.54
CA ARG A 16 4.73 2.83 -12.71
C ARG A 16 4.30 2.01 -11.49
N PRO A 17 3.00 1.98 -11.15
CA PRO A 17 2.49 1.00 -10.20
C PRO A 17 2.82 -0.43 -10.65
N ILE A 18 3.21 -1.29 -9.72
CA ILE A 18 3.56 -2.70 -10.00
C ILE A 18 2.68 -3.60 -9.14
N VAL A 19 2.05 -4.59 -9.77
CA VAL A 19 1.31 -5.67 -9.11
C VAL A 19 2.25 -6.85 -8.93
N LEU A 20 2.39 -7.33 -7.71
CA LEU A 20 3.27 -8.43 -7.33
C LEU A 20 2.47 -9.55 -6.65
N PRO A 21 2.92 -10.81 -6.78
CA PRO A 21 2.32 -11.91 -6.01
C PRO A 21 2.50 -11.67 -4.51
N ASP A 22 1.56 -12.17 -3.71
CA ASP A 22 1.57 -12.04 -2.25
C ASP A 22 2.68 -12.86 -1.55
N THR A 23 3.38 -13.73 -2.30
CA THR A 23 4.59 -14.45 -1.86
C THR A 23 5.85 -13.58 -1.94
N PHE A 24 5.78 -12.43 -2.60
CA PHE A 24 6.93 -11.54 -2.77
C PHE A 24 7.31 -10.86 -1.44
N GLN A 25 8.61 -10.75 -1.17
CA GLN A 25 9.12 -9.96 -0.05
C GLN A 25 9.76 -8.68 -0.60
N ALA A 26 9.16 -7.53 -0.31
CA ALA A 26 9.71 -6.24 -0.72
C ALA A 26 10.61 -5.68 0.38
N GLU A 27 11.78 -5.15 0.00
CA GLU A 27 12.67 -4.39 0.90
C GLU A 27 12.87 -2.99 0.32
N VAL A 28 12.58 -1.96 1.13
CA VAL A 28 12.87 -0.56 0.82
C VAL A 28 13.99 -0.10 1.74
N ARG A 29 15.08 0.40 1.16
CA ARG A 29 16.22 0.93 1.91
C ARG A 29 16.24 2.45 1.79
N ILE A 30 16.32 3.12 2.93
CA ILE A 30 16.43 4.58 2.98
C ILE A 30 17.88 4.96 2.66
N LYS A 31 18.09 5.61 1.52
CA LYS A 31 19.42 6.07 1.09
C LYS A 31 19.73 7.50 1.50
N SER A 32 18.71 8.35 1.61
CA SER A 32 18.83 9.79 1.89
C SER A 32 17.45 10.38 2.22
N GLY A 33 17.43 11.53 2.88
CA GLY A 33 16.23 12.29 3.24
C GLY A 33 16.23 12.68 4.72
N GLU A 34 15.85 13.92 5.02
CA GLU A 34 15.91 14.46 6.40
C GLU A 34 14.62 14.23 7.22
N ASP A 35 13.52 13.81 6.58
CA ASP A 35 12.23 13.55 7.26
C ASP A 35 11.48 12.39 6.59
N VAL A 36 11.98 11.16 6.74
CA VAL A 36 11.34 9.97 6.20
C VAL A 36 10.49 9.30 7.27
N TYR A 37 9.23 9.05 6.97
CA TYR A 37 8.29 8.39 7.89
C TYR A 37 7.66 7.16 7.26
N LEU A 38 7.51 6.10 8.06
CA LEU A 38 6.67 4.96 7.75
C LEU A 38 5.32 5.13 8.45
N THR A 39 4.24 5.14 7.68
CA THR A 39 2.88 5.08 8.20
C THR A 39 2.25 3.74 7.84
N LEU A 40 1.50 3.16 8.79
CA LEU A 40 0.72 1.94 8.59
C LEU A 40 -0.75 2.33 8.75
N ASP A 41 -1.59 2.02 7.76
CA ASP A 41 -3.02 2.36 7.73
C ASP A 41 -3.34 3.85 7.99
N GLY A 42 -2.43 4.75 7.63
CA GLY A 42 -2.59 6.20 7.81
C GLY A 42 -2.49 6.68 9.26
N GLN A 43 -2.00 5.83 10.18
CA GLN A 43 -1.78 6.19 11.58
C GLN A 43 -0.49 7.00 11.78
N VAL A 44 -0.16 7.28 13.05
CA VAL A 44 1.04 8.02 13.47
C VAL A 44 2.28 7.43 12.82
N GLY A 45 3.09 8.29 12.19
CA GLY A 45 4.30 7.90 11.49
C GLY A 45 5.41 7.47 12.44
N VAL A 46 6.15 6.44 12.03
CA VAL A 46 7.41 6.02 12.65
C VAL A 46 8.55 6.68 11.86
N PRO A 47 9.42 7.48 12.50
CA PRO A 47 10.56 8.09 11.82
C PRO A 47 11.55 7.01 11.39
N LEU A 48 12.05 7.11 10.17
CA LEU A 48 13.09 6.26 9.60
C LEU A 48 14.37 7.07 9.39
N LYS A 49 15.51 6.40 9.59
CA LYS A 49 16.84 6.97 9.40
C LYS A 49 17.49 6.44 8.14
N THR A 50 18.50 7.16 7.66
CA THR A 50 19.38 6.68 6.59
C THR A 50 19.96 5.31 6.95
N ASN A 51 19.95 4.40 5.98
CA ASN A 51 20.29 2.97 6.07
C ASN A 51 19.25 2.05 6.71
N ASP A 52 18.13 2.56 7.23
CA ASP A 52 17.03 1.71 7.66
C ASP A 52 16.46 0.91 6.47
N ARG A 53 15.90 -0.26 6.80
CA ARG A 53 15.29 -1.19 5.86
C ARG A 53 13.89 -1.52 6.29
N VAL A 54 12.93 -1.21 5.43
CA VAL A 54 11.53 -1.59 5.60
C VAL A 54 11.29 -2.87 4.80
N ARG A 55 10.90 -3.94 5.49
CA ARG A 55 10.56 -5.22 4.86
C ARG A 55 9.06 -5.45 4.91
N VAL A 56 8.46 -5.69 3.76
CA VAL A 56 7.03 -5.95 3.61
C VAL A 56 6.84 -7.38 3.10
N LYS A 57 6.05 -8.16 3.83
CA LYS A 57 5.65 -9.52 3.48
C LYS A 57 4.21 -9.76 3.91
N LYS A 58 3.61 -10.82 3.37
CA LYS A 58 2.29 -11.27 3.82
C LYS A 58 2.37 -11.72 5.28
N ALA A 59 1.41 -11.30 6.09
CA ALA A 59 1.28 -11.78 7.46
C ALA A 59 0.71 -13.20 7.48
N ASP A 60 1.08 -13.98 8.49
CA ASP A 60 0.61 -15.35 8.68
C ASP A 60 -0.84 -15.41 9.21
N TYR A 61 -1.41 -14.26 9.55
CA TYR A 61 -2.78 -14.08 10.03
C TYR A 61 -3.56 -13.10 9.15
N LYS A 62 -4.89 -13.25 9.16
CA LYS A 62 -5.82 -12.43 8.37
C LYS A 62 -6.86 -11.77 9.26
N THR A 63 -7.18 -10.52 8.97
CA THR A 63 -8.32 -9.83 9.56
C THR A 63 -9.62 -10.43 9.05
N LYS A 64 -10.53 -10.78 9.96
CA LYS A 64 -11.86 -11.29 9.62
C LYS A 64 -12.85 -10.12 9.54
N PHE A 65 -13.54 -10.01 8.42
CA PHE A 65 -14.59 -9.01 8.22
C PHE A 65 -15.96 -9.67 8.21
N LEU A 66 -16.93 -9.07 8.89
CA LEU A 66 -18.34 -9.42 8.73
C LEU A 66 -18.87 -8.72 7.49
N THR A 67 -19.43 -9.48 6.56
CA THR A 67 -20.09 -8.95 5.37
C THR A 67 -21.58 -9.23 5.46
N LEU A 68 -22.40 -8.17 5.40
CA LEU A 68 -23.85 -8.30 5.32
C LEU A 68 -24.24 -8.79 3.91
N HIS A 69 -25.28 -9.61 3.82
CA HIS A 69 -25.89 -9.97 2.54
C HIS A 69 -26.26 -8.67 1.79
N ASP A 70 -25.95 -8.60 0.49
CA ASP A 70 -26.17 -7.45 -0.43
C ASP A 70 -25.04 -6.40 -0.60
N ARG A 71 -23.81 -6.68 -0.19
CA ARG A 71 -22.66 -5.83 -0.57
C ARG A 71 -22.06 -6.19 -1.93
N ASP A 72 -22.52 -5.52 -2.97
CA ASP A 72 -21.83 -5.49 -4.28
C ASP A 72 -20.66 -4.49 -4.24
N TYR A 73 -19.43 -5.02 -4.34
CA TYR A 73 -18.19 -4.24 -4.36
C TYR A 73 -18.18 -3.18 -5.47
N PHE A 74 -18.59 -3.53 -6.69
CA PHE A 74 -18.53 -2.62 -7.84
C PHE A 74 -19.62 -1.55 -7.77
N LYS A 75 -20.80 -1.89 -7.25
CA LYS A 75 -21.82 -0.89 -6.93
C LYS A 75 -21.28 0.12 -5.92
N LEU A 76 -20.67 -0.35 -4.83
CA LEU A 76 -20.12 0.52 -3.79
C LEU A 76 -18.97 1.40 -4.31
N LEU A 77 -18.11 0.85 -5.17
CA LEU A 77 -17.03 1.59 -5.82
C LEU A 77 -17.56 2.74 -6.68
N ARG A 78 -18.55 2.44 -7.55
CA ARG A 78 -19.20 3.45 -8.41
C ARG A 78 -19.83 4.57 -7.60
N THR A 79 -20.60 4.23 -6.57
CA THR A 79 -21.24 5.22 -5.70
C THR A 79 -20.20 6.10 -4.97
N LYS A 80 -19.12 5.51 -4.45
CA LYS A 80 -18.11 6.28 -3.70
C LYS A 80 -17.25 7.19 -4.57
N LEU A 81 -16.94 6.77 -5.79
CA LEU A 81 -16.10 7.54 -6.71
C LEU A 81 -16.91 8.40 -7.69
N LYS A 82 -18.25 8.37 -7.62
CA LYS A 82 -19.16 9.00 -8.60
C LYS A 82 -18.82 8.62 -10.05
N TRP A 83 -18.52 7.35 -10.26
CA TRP A 83 -17.94 6.90 -11.52
C TRP A 83 -19.03 6.56 -12.54
N GLY A 84 -19.19 7.40 -13.56
CA GLY A 84 -20.14 7.20 -14.66
C GLY A 84 -21.51 7.85 -14.48
N GLU A 85 -21.66 8.75 -13.48
CA GLU A 85 -22.65 9.85 -13.54
C GLU A 85 -22.12 11.00 -14.39
#